data_AF-G7LN35-F1
#
_entry.id   AF-G7LN35-F1
#
_cell.length_a   1.000
_cell.length_b   1.000
_cell.length_c   1.000
_cell.angle_alpha   90.00
_cell.angle_beta   90.00
_cell.angle_gamma   90.00
#
_symmetry.space_group_name_H-M   'P 1'
#
loop_
_entity.id
_entity.type
_entity.pdbx_description
1 polymer ?
#
loop_
_entity_poly.entity_id
_entity_poly.type
_entity_poly.pdbx_seq_one_letter_code
_entity_poly.pdbx_strand_id
1 'polypeptide(L)'
;MASINQKILKALAHKYIWWKSPDEAIAYPQRIIAQVMNIGDYSDVQTLVAHSNDDTLRNVLAHAEAGQFNARSWAYWHYRLDLCSFDQVPPLPVRRFA
;
A
#
# COMPACT_ATOMS: atom_id res chain seq x y z
N MET A 1 -3.60 -1.84 14.81
CA MET A 1 -2.97 -0.75 14.01
C MET A 1 -1.62 -1.27 13.53
N ALA A 2 -1.30 -1.06 12.25
CA ALA A 2 -0.13 -1.65 11.58
C ALA A 2 1.16 -1.53 12.41
N SER A 3 1.70 -2.66 12.88
CA SER A 3 2.93 -2.68 13.68
C SER A 3 4.16 -2.81 12.77
N ILE A 4 4.27 -1.96 11.74
CA ILE A 4 5.50 -1.86 10.95
C ILE A 4 6.48 -0.98 11.73
N ASN A 5 7.74 -1.40 11.80
CA ASN A 5 8.81 -0.63 12.45
C ASN A 5 8.90 0.77 11.84
N GLN A 6 8.87 1.81 12.69
CA GLN A 6 8.93 3.21 12.28
C GLN A 6 10.18 3.55 11.46
N LYS A 7 11.33 2.91 11.72
CA LYS A 7 12.56 3.10 10.94
C LYS A 7 12.39 2.64 9.49
N ILE A 8 11.71 1.51 9.28
CA ILE A 8 11.40 0.98 7.96
C ILE A 8 10.43 1.90 7.24
N LEU A 9 9.36 2.33 7.91
CA LEU A 9 8.41 3.28 7.34
C LEU A 9 9.09 4.58 6.93
N LYS A 10 10.01 5.11 7.75
CA LYS A 10 10.76 6.33 7.43
C LYS A 10 11.67 6.15 6.21
N ALA A 11 12.35 5.01 6.10
CA ALA A 11 13.18 4.69 4.93
C ALA A 11 12.34 4.58 3.64
N LEU A 12 11.20 3.88 3.70
CA LEU A 12 10.27 3.76 2.58
C LEU A 12 9.65 5.12 2.22
N ALA A 13 9.27 5.92 3.22
CA ALA A 13 8.75 7.26 3.01
C ALA A 13 9.75 8.16 2.27
N HIS A 14 11.02 8.12 2.66
CA HIS A 14 12.08 8.87 1.97
C HIS A 14 12.20 8.52 0.49
N LYS A 15 11.92 7.27 0.11
CA LYS A 15 12.01 6.81 -1.28
C LYS A 15 10.76 7.08 -2.11
N TYR A 16 9.58 6.92 -1.52
CA TYR A 16 8.31 6.89 -2.26
C TYR A 16 7.41 8.12 -2.04
N ILE A 17 7.70 8.95 -1.04
CA ILE A 17 6.93 10.17 -0.74
C ILE A 17 7.83 11.38 -1.01
N TRP A 18 7.65 12.01 -2.17
CA TRP A 18 8.47 13.17 -2.57
C TRP A 18 7.85 14.53 -2.23
N TRP A 19 6.58 14.55 -1.81
CA TRP A 19 5.82 15.78 -1.51
C TRP A 19 5.65 16.07 -0.01
N LYS A 20 6.28 15.27 0.87
CA LYS A 20 6.33 15.45 2.33
C LYS A 20 7.70 15.03 2.84
N SER A 21 8.12 15.56 3.98
CA SER A 21 9.28 15.01 4.67
C SER A 21 8.99 13.59 5.18
N PRO A 22 10.01 12.72 5.32
CA PRO A 22 9.81 11.38 5.88
C PRO A 22 9.20 11.41 7.28
N ASP A 23 9.52 12.42 8.09
CA ASP A 23 9.00 12.59 9.45
C ASP A 23 7.52 13.00 9.48
N GLU A 24 7.05 13.76 8.50
CA GLU A 24 5.61 14.03 8.35
C GLU A 24 4.87 12.82 7.78
N ALA A 25 5.51 12.10 6.85
CA ALA A 25 4.88 10.98 6.15
C ALA A 25 4.57 9.80 7.09
N ILE A 26 5.40 9.54 8.10
CA ILE A 26 5.19 8.46 9.07
C ILE A 26 3.92 8.64 9.93
N ALA A 27 3.34 9.84 9.98
CA ALA A 27 2.02 10.06 10.57
C ALA A 27 0.88 9.39 9.75
N TYR A 28 1.16 9.02 8.50
CA TYR A 28 0.22 8.40 7.56
C TYR A 28 0.77 7.06 7.03
N PRO A 29 0.99 6.06 7.89
CA PRO A 29 1.68 4.82 7.53
C PRO A 29 0.99 4.06 6.39
N GLN A 30 -0.35 4.05 6.36
CA GLN A 30 -1.11 3.41 5.28
C GLN A 30 -0.82 4.02 3.90
N ARG A 31 -0.57 5.32 3.82
CA ARG A 31 -0.22 5.99 2.55
C ARG A 31 1.16 5.58 2.07
N ILE A 32 2.12 5.42 2.98
CA ILE A 32 3.45 4.91 2.65
C ILE A 32 3.34 3.47 2.14
N ILE A 33 2.60 2.62 2.86
CA ILE A 33 2.37 1.22 2.48
C ILE A 33 1.70 1.14 1.11
N ALA A 34 0.67 1.93 0.84
CA ALA A 34 0.00 1.97 -0.45
C ALA A 34 0.96 2.35 -1.59
N GLN A 35 1.87 3.30 -1.37
CA GLN A 35 2.88 3.65 -2.38
C GLN A 35 3.82 2.48 -2.67
N VAL A 36 4.32 1.80 -1.65
CA VAL A 36 5.19 0.62 -1.84
C VAL A 36 4.41 -0.52 -2.50
N MET A 37 3.15 -0.74 -2.13
CA MET A 37 2.31 -1.74 -2.80
C MET A 37 2.04 -1.38 -4.27
N ASN A 38 1.96 -0.09 -4.62
CA ASN A 38 1.67 0.33 -5.97
C ASN A 38 2.91 0.37 -6.89
N ILE A 39 4.00 0.99 -6.43
CA ILE A 39 5.21 1.30 -7.22
C ILE A 39 6.51 0.84 -6.56
N GLY A 40 6.42 0.06 -5.48
CA GLY A 40 7.58 -0.50 -4.79
C GLY A 40 8.41 -1.41 -5.69
N ASP A 41 9.73 -1.40 -5.51
CA ASP A 41 10.57 -2.41 -6.14
C ASP A 41 10.51 -3.73 -5.36
N TYR A 42 11.09 -4.79 -5.93
CA TYR A 42 11.02 -6.12 -5.34
C TYR A 42 11.58 -6.15 -3.90
N SER A 43 12.73 -5.53 -3.66
CA SER A 43 13.35 -5.49 -2.32
C SER A 43 12.50 -4.78 -1.29
N ASP A 44 11.89 -3.65 -1.65
CA ASP A 44 11.05 -2.88 -0.76
C ASP A 44 9.71 -3.57 -0.50
N VAL A 45 9.15 -4.25 -1.51
CA VAL A 45 7.95 -5.08 -1.35
C VAL A 45 8.23 -6.27 -0.43
N GLN A 46 9.38 -6.95 -0.58
CA GLN A 46 9.77 -8.04 0.32
C GLN A 46 9.96 -7.53 1.75
N THR A 47 10.64 -6.39 1.91
CA THR A 47 10.82 -5.75 3.22
C THR A 47 9.47 -5.39 3.85
N LEU A 48 8.57 -4.78 3.08
CA LEU A 48 7.23 -4.43 3.54
C LEU A 48 6.50 -5.67 4.05
N VAL A 49 6.47 -6.75 3.27
CA VAL A 49 5.75 -7.99 3.62
C VAL A 49 6.39 -8.66 4.82
N ALA A 50 7.72 -8.74 4.90
CA ALA A 50 8.41 -9.37 6.01
C ALA A 50 8.16 -8.67 7.36
N HIS A 51 7.82 -7.38 7.30
CA HIS A 51 7.61 -6.53 8.48
C HIS A 51 6.16 -6.05 8.66
N SER A 52 5.23 -6.54 7.85
CA SER A 52 3.79 -6.31 7.99
C SER A 52 3.06 -7.64 8.07
N ASN A 53 1.84 -7.62 8.59
CA ASN A 53 0.94 -8.76 8.47
C ASN A 53 0.01 -8.55 7.28
N ASP A 54 -0.51 -9.65 6.75
CA ASP A 54 -1.46 -9.62 5.63
C ASP A 54 -2.69 -8.76 5.97
N ASP A 55 -3.16 -8.77 7.21
CA ASP A 55 -4.27 -7.93 7.67
C ASP A 55 -4.00 -6.42 7.46
N THR A 56 -2.76 -5.97 7.66
CA THR A 56 -2.37 -4.58 7.39
C THR A 56 -2.49 -4.27 5.90
N LEU A 57 -2.03 -5.19 5.04
CA LEU A 57 -2.07 -5.00 3.59
C LEU A 57 -3.52 -5.04 3.08
N ARG A 58 -4.33 -5.97 3.58
CA ARG A 58 -5.78 -6.04 3.32
C ARG A 58 -6.48 -4.75 3.74
N ASN A 59 -6.14 -4.21 4.92
CA ASN A 59 -6.71 -2.96 5.42
C ASN A 59 -6.35 -1.77 4.51
N VAL A 60 -5.12 -1.71 3.99
CA VAL A 60 -4.70 -0.67 3.04
C VAL A 60 -5.49 -0.74 1.74
N LEU A 61 -5.73 -1.94 1.20
CA LEU A 61 -6.58 -2.11 0.01
C LEU A 61 -8.02 -1.69 0.27
N ALA A 62 -8.58 -2.09 1.42
CA ALA A 62 -9.96 -1.78 1.78
C ALA A 62 -10.24 -0.28 1.93
N HIS A 63 -9.22 0.51 2.32
CA HIS A 63 -9.32 1.96 2.50
C HIS A 63 -8.56 2.74 1.41
N ALA A 64 -8.22 2.10 0.29
CA ALA A 64 -7.48 2.74 -0.79
C ALA A 64 -8.28 3.91 -1.39
N GLU A 65 -7.64 5.06 -1.53
CA GLU A 65 -8.23 6.23 -2.18
C GLU A 65 -8.02 6.16 -3.71
N ALA A 66 -8.90 6.85 -4.44
CA ALA A 66 -8.78 6.97 -5.89
C ALA A 66 -7.41 7.53 -6.30
N GLY A 67 -6.72 6.80 -7.18
CA GLY A 67 -5.39 7.15 -7.68
C GLY A 67 -4.21 6.62 -6.84
N GLN A 68 -4.45 5.95 -5.71
CA GLN A 68 -3.35 5.33 -4.94
C GLN A 68 -2.79 4.07 -5.61
N PHE A 69 -3.60 3.37 -6.40
CA PHE A 69 -3.23 2.14 -7.09
C PHE A 69 -3.49 2.23 -8.59
N ASN A 70 -2.61 1.61 -9.37
CA ASN A 70 -2.89 1.26 -10.76
C ASN A 70 -3.57 -0.13 -10.85
N ALA A 71 -4.13 -0.46 -12.00
CA ALA A 71 -4.87 -1.72 -12.20
C ALA A 71 -4.01 -2.98 -11.99
N ARG A 72 -2.72 -2.94 -12.37
CA ARG A 72 -1.80 -4.08 -12.25
C ARG A 72 -1.53 -4.41 -10.78
N SER A 73 -1.11 -3.42 -10.01
CA SER A 73 -0.80 -3.59 -8.59
C SER A 73 -2.06 -3.94 -7.81
N TRP A 74 -3.20 -3.34 -8.15
CA TRP A 74 -4.49 -3.67 -7.56
C TRP A 74 -4.86 -5.15 -7.73
N ALA A 75 -4.82 -5.66 -8.97
CA ALA A 75 -5.10 -7.07 -9.26
C ALA A 75 -4.10 -8.01 -8.56
N TYR A 76 -2.80 -7.68 -8.63
CA TYR A 76 -1.75 -8.48 -7.99
C TYR A 76 -1.99 -8.65 -6.48
N TRP A 77 -2.27 -7.56 -5.76
CA TRP A 77 -2.44 -7.63 -4.31
C TRP A 77 -3.76 -8.27 -3.90
N HIS A 78 -4.83 -8.09 -4.68
CA HIS A 78 -6.08 -8.82 -4.42
C HIS A 78 -5.92 -10.33 -4.61
N TYR A 79 -5.19 -10.74 -5.65
CA TYR A 79 -4.87 -12.13 -5.88
C TYR A 79 -3.94 -12.69 -4.79
N ARG A 80 -2.81 -12.01 -4.51
CA ARG A 80 -1.81 -12.45 -3.56
C ARG A 80 -2.35 -12.63 -2.13
N LEU A 81 -3.31 -11.79 -1.73
CA LEU A 81 -3.89 -11.81 -0.41
C LEU A 81 -5.20 -12.63 -0.36
N ASP A 82 -5.47 -13.49 -1.35
CA ASP A 82 -6.68 -14.32 -1.40
C ASP A 82 -7.98 -13.50 -1.18
N LEU A 83 -8.03 -12.30 -1.77
CA LEU A 83 -9.21 -11.41 -1.71
C LEU A 83 -10.12 -11.57 -2.94
N CYS A 84 -9.65 -12.19 -4.01
CA CYS A 84 -10.45 -12.46 -5.19
C CYS A 84 -9.96 -13.70 -5.96
N SER A 85 -10.88 -14.28 -6.74
CA SER A 85 -10.54 -15.23 -7.81
C SER A 85 -9.92 -14.49 -9.01
N PHE A 86 -9.24 -15.24 -9.89
CA PHE A 86 -8.48 -14.72 -11.04
C PHE A 86 -9.27 -13.77 -11.97
N ASP A 87 -10.58 -13.95 -12.09
CA ASP A 87 -11.49 -13.20 -12.96
C ASP A 87 -12.43 -12.24 -12.20
N GLN A 88 -12.31 -12.16 -10.87
CA GLN A 88 -13.24 -11.43 -10.00
C GLN A 88 -12.55 -10.28 -9.23
N VAL A 89 -11.58 -9.62 -9.85
CA VAL A 89 -10.85 -8.50 -9.23
C VAL A 89 -11.83 -7.33 -9.00
N PRO A 90 -11.94 -6.79 -7.77
CA PRO A 90 -12.79 -5.63 -7.50
C PRO A 90 -12.43 -4.42 -8.37
N PRO A 91 -13.38 -3.52 -8.68
CA PRO A 91 -13.06 -2.29 -9.39
C PRO A 91 -12.15 -1.39 -8.55
N LEU A 92 -11.29 -0.62 -9.21
CA LEU A 92 -10.47 0.40 -8.55
C LEU A 92 -11.36 1.45 -7.85
N PRO A 93 -10.90 2.03 -6.73
CA PRO A 93 -11.58 3.14 -6.10
C PRO A 93 -11.64 4.34 -7.05
N VAL A 94 -12.83 4.92 -7.19
CA VAL A 94 -13.09 6.11 -8.01
C VAL A 94 -13.48 7.28 -7.11
N ARG A 95 -13.14 8.51 -7.52
CA ARG A 95 -13.62 9.70 -6.81
C ARG A 95 -15.14 9.80 -7.00
N ARG A 96 -15.87 9.96 -5.89
CA ARG A 96 -17.31 10.24 -5.90
C ARG A 96 -17.49 11.73 -5.62
N PHE A 97 -18.12 12.43 -6.56
CA PHE A 97 -18.59 13.80 -6.36
C PHE A 97 -20.05 13.69 -5.94
N ALA A 98 -20.37 14.17 -4.73
CA ALA A 98 -21.74 14.26 -4.22
C ALA A 98 -22.39 15.57 -4.65
#